data_AF-A0A967H5E4-F1
#
_entry.id   AF-A0A967H5E4-F1
#
_cell.length_a   1.000
_cell.length_b   1.000
_cell.length_c   1.000
_cell.angle_alpha   90.00
_cell.angle_beta   90.00
_cell.angle_gamma   90.00
#
_symmetry.space_group_name_H-M   'P 1'
#
loop_
_entity.id
_entity.type
_entity.pdbx_description
1 polymer ?
#
loop_
_entity_poly.entity_id
_entity_poly.type
_entity_poly.pdbx_seq_one_letter_code
_entity_poly.pdbx_strand_id
1 'polypeptide(L)' 'AMVLAGGGIMGAAYEIGCLAALDRLFCPGFSTRRFDTYIGISAGSVIATLVANRIEPRGLFRTIARNENTVFNWRRSD' A
#
# COMPACT_ATOMS: atom_id res chain seq x y z
N ALA A 1 4.36 -14.45 4.90
CA ALA A 1 3.15 -14.01 4.17
C ALA A 1 2.69 -12.65 4.69
N MET A 2 2.14 -11.80 3.83
CA MET A 2 1.53 -10.52 4.17
C MET A 2 0.02 -10.59 4.00
N VAL A 3 -0.74 -10.12 5.00
CA VAL A 3 -2.21 -10.14 4.98
C VAL A 3 -2.72 -8.70 5.11
N LEU A 4 -3.57 -8.30 4.18
CA LEU A 4 -4.15 -6.97 4.07
C LEU A 4 -5.68 -7.08 4.16
N ALA A 5 -6.26 -6.34 5.09
CA ALA A 5 -7.67 -6.42 5.42
C ALA A 5 -8.52 -5.60 4.44
N GLY A 6 -9.83 -5.77 4.53
CA GLY A 6 -10.77 -4.87 3.88
C GLY A 6 -10.93 -3.56 4.66
N GLY A 7 -11.32 -2.49 3.98
CA GLY A 7 -11.62 -1.21 4.63
C GLY A 7 -11.99 -0.08 3.68
N GLY A 8 -12.36 -0.39 2.43
CA GLY A 8 -12.60 0.62 1.39
C GLY A 8 -11.40 1.51 1.12
N ILE A 9 -11.65 2.72 0.61
CA ILE A 9 -10.61 3.69 0.25
C ILE A 9 -9.78 4.10 1.48
N MET A 10 -10.43 4.31 2.63
CA MET A 10 -9.75 4.64 3.88
C MET A 10 -8.82 3.54 4.37
N GLY A 11 -9.27 2.29 4.34
CA GLY A 11 -8.45 1.13 4.70
C GLY A 11 -7.24 0.99 3.79
N ALA A 12 -7.43 1.14 2.48
CA ALA A 12 -6.32 1.12 1.52
C ALA A 12 -5.28 2.23 1.79
N ALA A 13 -5.73 3.46 2.06
CA ALA A 13 -4.84 4.57 2.38
C ALA A 13 -4.06 4.32 3.69
N TYR A 14 -4.74 3.79 4.72
CA TYR A 14 -4.12 3.40 5.97
C TYR A 14 -3.04 2.32 5.76
N GLU A 15 -3.37 1.25 5.05
CA GLU A 15 -2.43 0.16 4.75
C GLU A 15 -1.22 0.65 3.96
N ILE A 16 -1.41 1.48 2.93
CA ILE A 16 -0.31 2.08 2.18
C ILE A 16 0.63 2.86 3.10
N GLY A 17 0.07 3.65 4.03
CA GLY A 17 0.83 4.40 5.03
C GLY A 17 1.64 3.48 5.94
N CYS A 18 1.01 2.43 6.47
CA CYS A 18 1.67 1.41 7.30
C CYS A 18 2.83 0.74 6.55
N LEU A 19 2.61 0.31 5.31
CA LEU A 19 3.64 -0.36 4.52
C LEU A 19 4.80 0.58 4.18
N ALA A 20 4.52 1.84 3.85
CA ALA A 20 5.56 2.85 3.62
C ALA A 20 6.39 3.13 4.89
N ALA A 21 5.76 3.14 6.06
CA ALA A 21 6.44 3.31 7.34
C ALA A 21 7.32 2.10 7.69
N LEU A 22 6.82 0.88 7.48
CA LEU A 22 7.57 -0.36 7.71
C LEU A 22 8.78 -0.48 6.77
N ASP A 23 8.60 -0.22 5.47
CA ASP A 23 9.70 -0.20 4.51
C ASP A 23 10.79 0.80 4.93
N ARG A 24 10.40 1.97 5.45
CA ARG A 24 11.37 2.98 5.93
C ARG A 24 12.08 2.55 7.21
N LEU A 25 11.34 2.00 8.18
CA LEU A 25 11.86 1.67 9.50
C LEU A 25 12.90 0.54 9.47
N PHE A 26 12.68 -0.46 8.62
CA PHE A 26 13.50 -1.67 8.59
C PHE A 26 14.41 -1.79 7.35
N CYS A 27 14.57 -0.69 6.59
CA CYS A 27 15.51 -0.62 5.48
C CYS A 27 16.97 -0.75 5.97
N PRO A 28 17.86 -1.48 5.26
CA PRO A 28 17.65 -2.20 3.99
C PRO A 28 17.24 -3.68 4.13
N GLY A 29 17.27 -4.22 5.36
CA GLY A 29 17.08 -5.65 5.62
C GLY A 29 15.68 -6.16 5.31
N PHE A 30 14.68 -5.30 5.38
CA PHE A 30 13.28 -5.65 5.17
C PHE A 30 12.69 -4.93 3.96
N SER A 31 11.75 -5.60 3.29
CA SER A 31 10.84 -4.92 2.37
C SER A 31 9.49 -5.63 2.35
N THR A 32 8.44 -4.83 2.51
CA THR A 32 7.04 -5.20 2.32
C THR A 32 6.73 -5.80 0.96
N ARG A 33 7.60 -5.59 -0.03
CA ARG A 33 7.48 -6.14 -1.38
C ARG A 33 8.20 -7.48 -1.55
N ARG A 34 8.86 -8.03 -0.51
CA ARG A 34 9.65 -9.28 -0.53
C ARG A 34 9.04 -10.42 0.31
N PHE A 35 7.71 -10.50 0.41
CA PHE A 35 7.04 -11.69 0.93
C PHE A 35 6.74 -12.71 -0.18
N ASP A 36 6.73 -13.99 0.17
CA ASP A 36 6.39 -15.09 -0.76
C ASP A 36 4.89 -15.21 -1.05
N THR A 37 4.05 -14.66 -0.17
CA THR A 37 2.60 -14.75 -0.27
C THR A 37 1.97 -13.45 0.19
N TYR A 38 1.02 -12.97 -0.62
CA TYR A 38 0.20 -11.79 -0.36
C TYR A 38 -1.27 -12.19 -0.38
N ILE A 39 -1.97 -11.90 0.71
CA ILE A 39 -3.40 -12.14 0.85
C ILE A 39 -4.04 -10.78 1.09
N GLY A 40 -5.08 -10.46 0.32
CA GLY A 40 -5.80 -9.21 0.47
C GLY A 40 -7.29 -9.41 0.30
N ILE A 41 -8.09 -8.65 1.05
CA ILE A 41 -9.56 -8.69 1.00
C ILE A 41 -10.08 -7.32 0.55
N SER A 42 -10.93 -7.26 -0.48
CA SER A 42 -11.53 -6.02 -0.98
C SER A 42 -10.45 -4.97 -1.33
N ALA A 43 -10.45 -3.80 -0.68
CA ALA A 43 -9.42 -2.78 -0.86
C ALA A 43 -8.01 -3.31 -0.59
N GLY A 44 -7.85 -4.18 0.42
CA GLY A 44 -6.58 -4.87 0.69
C GLY A 44 -6.14 -5.81 -0.42
N SER A 45 -7.07 -6.36 -1.23
CA SER A 45 -6.70 -7.15 -2.43
C SER A 45 -5.97 -6.29 -3.46
N VAL A 46 -6.43 -5.05 -3.66
CA VAL A 46 -5.77 -4.11 -4.57
C VAL A 46 -4.36 -3.79 -4.08
N ILE A 47 -4.20 -3.45 -2.80
CA ILE A 47 -2.88 -3.15 -2.22
C ILE A 47 -1.96 -4.37 -2.27
N ALA A 48 -2.46 -5.56 -1.93
CA ALA A 48 -1.73 -6.82 -2.02
C ALA A 48 -1.18 -7.05 -3.43
N THR A 49 -2.01 -6.87 -4.45
CA THR A 49 -1.61 -7.00 -5.85
C THR A 49 -0.52 -5.99 -6.24
N LEU A 50 -0.66 -4.72 -5.85
CA LEU A 50 0.33 -3.68 -6.18
C LEU A 50 1.70 -3.99 -5.56
N VAL A 51 1.70 -4.35 -4.27
CA VAL A 51 2.93 -4.63 -3.51
C VAL A 51 3.60 -5.92 -3.99
N ALA A 52 2.81 -6.95 -4.32
CA ALA A 52 3.30 -8.17 -4.95
C ALA A 52 3.99 -7.88 -6.30
N ASN A 53 3.46 -6.92 -7.07
CA ASN A 53 4.05 -6.41 -8.31
C ASN A 53 5.19 -5.39 -8.10
N ARG A 54 5.76 -5.33 -6.89
CA ARG A 54 6.93 -4.51 -6.54
C ARG A 54 6.71 -3.00 -6.60
N ILE A 55 5.48 -2.53 -6.68
CA ILE A 55 5.16 -1.11 -6.59
C ILE A 55 5.48 -0.61 -5.19
N GLU A 56 6.22 0.49 -5.10
CA GLU A 56 6.71 1.03 -3.84
C GLU A 56 5.57 1.71 -3.05
N PRO A 57 5.25 1.26 -1.82
CA PRO A 57 4.20 1.87 -1.01
C PRO A 57 4.44 3.36 -0.74
N ARG A 58 5.71 3.77 -0.62
CA ARG A 58 6.09 5.19 -0.45
C ARG A 58 5.66 6.06 -1.63
N GLY A 59 5.72 5.52 -2.85
CA GLY A 59 5.25 6.21 -4.04
C GLY A 59 3.73 6.43 -3.99
N LEU A 60 2.99 5.36 -3.69
CA LEU A 60 1.53 5.41 -3.52
C LEU A 60 1.10 6.39 -2.42
N PHE A 61 1.79 6.36 -1.27
CA PHE A 61 1.54 7.29 -0.17
C PHE A 61 1.72 8.74 -0.60
N ARG A 62 2.78 9.04 -1.36
CA ARG A 62 3.08 10.39 -1.84
C ARG A 62 2.00 10.88 -2.82
N THR A 63 1.54 10.03 -3.72
CA THR A 63 0.47 10.33 -4.67
C THR A 63 -0.83 10.70 -3.95
N ILE A 64 -1.25 9.90 -2.96
CA ILE A 64 -2.44 10.20 -2.15
C ILE A 64 -2.25 11.50 -1.37
N ALA A 65 -1.09 11.67 -0.72
CA ALA A 65 -0.81 12.85 0.09
C ALA A 65 -0.78 14.16 -0.72
N ARG A 66 -0.47 14.07 -2.02
CA ARG A 66 -0.41 15.20 -2.96
C ARG A 66 -1.66 15.37 -3.80
N ASN A 67 -2.68 14.53 -3.63
CA ASN A 67 -3.90 14.52 -4.47
C ASN A 67 -3.57 14.46 -5.97
N GLU A 68 -2.60 13.62 -6.34
CA GLU A 68 -2.19 13.45 -7.73
C GLU A 68 -3.25 12.63 -8.50
N ASN A 69 -3.63 13.10 -9.70
CA ASN A 69 -4.52 12.36 -10.59
C ASN A 69 -3.79 11.13 -11.15
N THR A 70 -4.11 9.95 -10.64
CA THR A 70 -3.54 8.67 -11.04
C THR A 70 -4.63 7.66 -11.37
N VAL A 71 -4.24 6.47 -11.82
CA VAL A 71 -5.15 5.38 -12.17
C VAL A 71 -6.14 4.99 -11.06
N PHE A 72 -5.77 5.13 -9.79
CA PHE A 72 -6.67 4.89 -8.66
C PHE A 72 -7.42 6.14 -8.19
N ASN A 73 -6.95 7.33 -8.59
CA ASN A 73 -7.51 8.65 -8.28
C ASN A 73 -7.96 8.83 -6.81
N TRP A 74 -7.22 8.26 -5.86
CA TRP A 74 -7.49 8.43 -4.44
C TRP A 74 -6.98 9.76 -3.92
N ARG A 75 -7.85 10.51 -3.24
CA ARG A 75 -7.56 11.82 -2.67
C ARG A 75 -7.66 11.77 -1.16
N ARG A 76 -6.96 12.68 -0.48
CA ARG A 76 -7.05 12.85 0.97
C ARG A 76 -8.45 13.20 1.48
N SER A 77 -9.32 13.71 0.61
CA SER A 77 -10.66 14.19 0.93
C SER A 77 -11.77 13.18 0.61
N ASP A 78 -11.43 12.08 -0.05
CA ASP A 78 -12.36 10.94 -0.24
C ASP A 78 -12.59 10.23 1.11
#